data_AF-A0A8S2F0E5-F1
#
_entry.id   AF-A0A8S2F0E5-F1
#
_cell.length_a   1.000
_cell.length_b   1.000
_cell.length_c   1.000
_cell.angle_alpha   90.00
_cell.angle_beta   90.00
_cell.angle_gamma   90.00
#
_symmetry.space_group_name_H-M   'P 1'
#
loop_
_entity.id
_entity.type
_entity.pdbx_description
1 polymer ?
#
loop_
_entity_poly.entity_id
_entity_poly.type
_entity_poly.pdbx_seq_one_letter_code
_entity_poly.pdbx_strand_id
1 'polypeptide(L)'
;MKLFYQHATRSRNASYPLISGDTFRAFADHVFDETASINTWPDKIRNMADGDILFLKTDMLSSFFPLFNTINCSFILISHNSDNSAPGTYKTYLNDARLLAWFTQNPDTYHPKLYTLPIGLANMRWPHGNLNELMFAFHNHRRPFGNREILVYVNFDVNTNTRERTDALDQVKTIQNVRIIKQKIPFSTYLNDIGNTKFVLSPRGNGLDCHRTWEALLMGAVPIVHTGELDSLFVDTPVIIVKAWSDVTENYLLSLNFTQFDNTGASILLAKYWYWKLTYTRKSLPIDLFKT
;
A
#
# COMPACT_ATOMS: atom_id res chain seq x y z
N MET A 1 11.59 8.32 16.97
CA MET A 1 10.35 7.67 17.44
C MET A 1 9.15 8.63 17.42
N LYS A 2 9.25 9.87 17.95
CA LYS A 2 8.14 10.85 17.99
C LYS A 2 7.45 11.12 16.64
N LEU A 3 8.22 11.19 15.55
CA LEU A 3 7.70 11.44 14.20
C LEU A 3 6.61 10.46 13.75
N PHE A 4 6.77 9.16 14.03
CA PHE A 4 5.83 8.12 13.59
C PHE A 4 4.49 8.14 14.33
N TYR A 5 4.30 9.08 15.25
CA TYR A 5 3.08 9.28 16.02
C TYR A 5 2.57 10.73 15.95
N GLN A 6 3.07 11.56 15.02
CA GLN A 6 2.78 13.01 14.92
C GLN A 6 1.28 13.33 14.81
N HIS A 7 0.48 12.42 14.24
CA HIS A 7 -0.97 12.57 14.11
C HIS A 7 -1.75 11.43 14.77
N ALA A 8 -1.12 10.75 15.74
CA ALA A 8 -1.72 9.63 16.44
C ALA A 8 -2.94 10.08 17.25
N THR A 9 -4.06 9.42 17.05
CA THR A 9 -5.29 9.59 17.84
C THR A 9 -5.78 8.23 18.30
N ARG A 10 -6.80 8.19 19.18
CA ARG A 10 -7.43 6.92 19.57
C ARG A 10 -7.92 6.11 18.35
N SER A 11 -8.27 6.76 17.25
CA SER A 11 -8.86 6.13 16.05
C SER A 11 -7.95 6.14 14.83
N ARG A 12 -6.77 6.77 14.87
CA ARG A 12 -5.79 6.81 13.77
C ARG A 12 -4.40 6.64 14.36
N ASN A 13 -3.87 5.42 14.30
CA ASN A 13 -2.51 5.13 14.77
C ASN A 13 -1.72 4.48 13.64
N ALA A 14 -0.46 4.90 13.51
CA ALA A 14 0.48 4.28 12.60
C ALA A 14 0.75 2.83 13.01
N SER A 15 0.96 1.95 12.03
CA SER A 15 1.33 0.55 12.26
C SER A 15 2.85 0.37 12.46
N TYR A 16 3.55 1.41 12.94
CA TYR A 16 5.01 1.43 13.06
C TYR A 16 5.54 0.20 13.84
N PRO A 17 6.60 -0.48 13.37
CA PRO A 17 7.52 -0.11 12.29
C PRO A 17 7.03 -0.43 10.87
N LEU A 18 5.81 -0.97 10.72
CA LEU A 18 5.24 -1.40 9.45
C LEU A 18 4.46 -0.28 8.76
N ILE A 19 4.26 -0.45 7.46
CA ILE A 19 3.49 0.49 6.64
C ILE A 19 1.99 0.20 6.71
N SER A 20 1.23 1.27 6.72
CA SER A 20 -0.22 1.34 6.53
C SER A 20 -0.55 2.77 6.08
N GLY A 21 -1.77 3.02 5.64
CA GLY A 21 -2.16 4.38 5.28
C GLY A 21 -2.07 5.36 6.45
N ASP A 22 -2.32 4.91 7.69
CA ASP A 22 -2.13 5.73 8.88
C ASP A 22 -0.64 5.93 9.23
N THR A 23 0.25 5.00 8.84
CA THR A 23 1.71 5.23 8.89
C THR A 23 2.14 6.34 7.93
N PHE A 24 1.66 6.32 6.68
CA PHE A 24 1.95 7.39 5.71
C PHE A 24 1.35 8.74 6.14
N ARG A 25 0.14 8.71 6.71
CA ARG A 25 -0.49 9.89 7.34
C ARG A 25 0.38 10.48 8.44
N ALA A 26 1.05 9.65 9.24
CA ALA A 26 1.96 10.12 10.29
C ALA A 26 3.25 10.78 9.77
N PHE A 27 3.60 10.59 8.49
CA PHE A 27 4.77 11.24 7.90
C PHE A 27 4.51 12.70 7.48
N ALA A 28 3.24 13.09 7.36
CA ALA A 28 2.88 14.41 6.88
C ALA A 28 3.03 15.48 7.94
N ASP A 29 3.33 16.69 7.49
CA ASP A 29 3.29 17.90 8.31
C ASP A 29 1.83 18.37 8.47
N HIS A 30 1.02 18.23 7.41
CA HIS A 30 -0.40 18.61 7.38
C HIS A 30 -1.30 17.47 6.91
N VAL A 31 -2.45 17.30 7.56
CA VAL A 31 -3.43 16.24 7.24
C VAL A 31 -4.77 16.84 6.81
N PHE A 32 -5.25 16.38 5.65
CA PHE A 32 -6.51 16.71 5.01
C PHE A 32 -7.30 15.41 4.79
N ASP A 33 -8.07 15.02 5.80
CA ASP A 33 -8.90 13.83 5.78
C ASP A 33 -10.17 14.06 6.62
N GLU A 34 -10.94 13.00 6.86
CA GLU A 34 -12.17 13.06 7.64
C GLU A 34 -11.98 13.38 9.13
N THR A 35 -10.74 13.48 9.63
CA THR A 35 -10.46 13.76 11.04
C THR A 35 -10.43 15.25 11.38
N ALA A 36 -10.51 16.13 10.38
CA ALA A 36 -10.62 17.57 10.57
C ALA A 36 -11.71 18.16 9.67
N SER A 37 -12.45 19.13 10.20
CA SER A 37 -13.48 19.83 9.41
C SER A 37 -12.86 20.52 8.20
N ILE A 38 -13.51 20.38 7.03
CA ILE A 38 -13.11 21.04 5.79
C ILE A 38 -13.01 22.56 5.93
N ASN A 39 -13.80 23.17 6.83
CA ASN A 39 -13.76 24.60 7.09
C ASN A 39 -12.44 25.08 7.70
N THR A 40 -11.64 24.17 8.28
CA THR A 40 -10.30 24.47 8.82
C THR A 40 -9.19 24.41 7.76
N TRP A 41 -9.50 23.91 6.56
CA TRP A 41 -8.50 23.68 5.53
C TRP A 41 -7.85 24.96 5.01
N PRO A 42 -8.57 26.08 4.80
CA PRO A 42 -7.94 27.34 4.43
C PRO A 42 -6.87 27.78 5.45
N ASP A 43 -7.14 27.60 6.75
CA ASP A 43 -6.20 27.96 7.82
C ASP A 43 -4.98 27.05 7.83
N LYS A 44 -5.18 25.74 7.63
CA LYS A 44 -4.08 24.78 7.48
C LYS A 44 -3.20 25.13 6.29
N ILE A 45 -3.79 25.44 5.14
CA ILE A 45 -3.06 25.86 3.93
C ILE A 45 -2.25 27.13 4.19
N ARG A 46 -2.83 28.13 4.86
CA ARG A 46 -2.12 29.37 5.22
C ARG A 46 -0.90 29.15 6.13
N ASN A 47 -0.89 28.06 6.89
CA ASN A 47 0.21 27.70 7.79
C ASN A 47 1.23 26.75 7.16
N MET A 48 1.08 26.39 5.87
CA MET A 48 2.07 25.56 5.17
C MET A 48 3.35 26.34 4.88
N ALA A 49 4.48 25.65 5.00
CA ALA A 49 5.80 26.14 4.63
C ALA A 49 6.40 25.32 3.49
N ASP A 50 7.45 25.87 2.89
CA ASP A 50 8.19 25.23 1.83
C ASP A 50 8.76 23.85 2.22
N GLY A 51 8.48 22.87 1.36
CA GLY A 51 8.87 21.48 1.52
C GLY A 51 7.97 20.67 2.46
N ASP A 52 6.89 21.26 2.99
CA ASP A 52 5.94 20.54 3.83
C ASP A 52 5.30 19.37 3.09
N ILE A 53 5.04 18.30 3.84
CA ILE A 53 4.36 17.11 3.34
C ILE A 53 2.88 17.20 3.72
N LEU A 54 2.02 17.16 2.71
CA LEU A 54 0.57 17.18 2.85
C LEU A 54 0.01 15.78 2.62
N PHE A 55 -0.64 15.20 3.63
CA PHE A 55 -1.45 13.99 3.46
C PHE A 55 -2.89 14.36 3.13
N LEU A 56 -3.42 13.79 2.06
CA LEU A 56 -4.80 13.96 1.60
C LEU A 56 -5.45 12.59 1.41
N LYS A 57 -6.60 12.35 2.04
CA LYS A 57 -7.40 11.18 1.68
C LYS A 57 -7.85 11.31 0.23
N THR A 58 -7.58 10.31 -0.62
CA THR A 58 -7.82 10.42 -2.07
C THR A 58 -9.27 10.75 -2.41
N ASP A 59 -10.24 10.30 -1.61
CA ASP A 59 -11.67 10.63 -1.80
C ASP A 59 -11.97 12.12 -1.73
N MET A 60 -11.08 12.92 -1.12
CA MET A 60 -11.28 14.34 -0.88
C MET A 60 -10.51 15.24 -1.86
N LEU A 61 -9.96 14.69 -2.95
CA LEU A 61 -9.29 15.48 -4.00
C LEU A 61 -10.22 16.58 -4.55
N SER A 62 -11.50 16.29 -4.77
CA SER A 62 -12.50 17.26 -5.27
C SER A 62 -12.78 18.41 -4.31
N SER A 63 -12.60 18.16 -3.01
CA SER A 63 -12.72 19.19 -1.98
C SER A 63 -11.42 20.00 -1.82
N PHE A 64 -10.27 19.39 -2.09
CA PHE A 64 -8.96 20.02 -1.90
C PHE A 64 -8.56 20.92 -3.06
N PHE A 65 -8.68 20.46 -4.31
CA PHE A 65 -8.19 21.19 -5.47
C PHE A 65 -8.85 22.56 -5.72
N PRO A 66 -10.11 22.84 -5.33
CA PRO A 66 -10.63 24.21 -5.33
C PRO A 66 -9.81 25.20 -4.48
N LEU A 67 -9.09 24.71 -3.46
CA LEU A 67 -8.21 25.51 -2.61
C LEU A 67 -6.76 25.54 -3.12
N PHE A 68 -6.40 24.77 -4.16
CA PHE A 68 -5.02 24.62 -4.61
C PHE A 68 -4.36 25.96 -4.94
N ASN A 69 -5.12 26.88 -5.53
CA ASN A 69 -4.62 28.20 -5.92
C ASN A 69 -4.31 29.13 -4.73
N THR A 70 -4.73 28.79 -3.51
CA THR A 70 -4.39 29.58 -2.30
C THR A 70 -3.09 29.13 -1.64
N ILE A 71 -2.48 28.04 -2.12
CA ILE A 71 -1.20 27.53 -1.62
C ILE A 71 -0.06 28.36 -2.22
N ASN A 72 0.72 29.06 -1.39
CA ASN A 72 1.79 29.96 -1.85
C ASN A 72 3.20 29.43 -1.60
N CYS A 73 3.33 28.17 -1.17
CA CYS A 73 4.60 27.50 -0.95
C CYS A 73 4.72 26.26 -1.83
N SER A 74 5.93 25.74 -1.95
CA SER A 74 6.21 24.46 -2.60
C SER A 74 6.03 23.30 -1.62
N PHE A 75 5.38 22.22 -2.02
CA PHE A 75 5.00 21.14 -1.10
C PHE A 75 5.02 19.75 -1.78
N ILE A 76 4.99 18.70 -0.96
CA ILE A 76 4.85 17.31 -1.39
C ILE A 76 3.44 16.83 -1.03
N LEU A 77 2.74 16.22 -1.98
CA LEU A 77 1.42 15.65 -1.77
C LEU A 77 1.50 14.13 -1.57
N ILE A 78 0.83 13.60 -0.57
CA ILE A 78 0.54 12.18 -0.39
C ILE A 78 -0.98 11.99 -0.56
N SER A 79 -1.42 11.19 -1.54
CA SER A 79 -2.82 10.74 -1.63
C SER A 79 -2.94 9.24 -1.32
N HIS A 80 -3.73 8.91 -0.31
CA HIS A 80 -3.83 7.54 0.22
C HIS A 80 -5.20 7.28 0.89
N ASN A 81 -5.37 6.11 1.50
CA ASN A 81 -6.51 5.75 2.37
C ASN A 81 -7.85 5.71 1.60
N SER A 82 -7.80 5.24 0.35
CA SER A 82 -8.95 5.12 -0.53
C SER A 82 -8.66 4.08 -1.61
N ASP A 83 -9.72 3.49 -2.17
CA ASP A 83 -9.65 2.60 -3.32
C ASP A 83 -9.47 3.38 -4.64
N ASN A 84 -9.76 4.69 -4.64
CA ASN A 84 -9.68 5.53 -5.84
C ASN A 84 -8.24 5.74 -6.30
N SER A 85 -8.08 5.87 -7.62
CA SER A 85 -6.83 6.28 -8.24
C SER A 85 -6.59 7.79 -8.15
N ALA A 86 -5.32 8.18 -8.28
CA ALA A 86 -4.90 9.55 -8.45
C ALA A 86 -3.74 9.62 -9.46
N PRO A 87 -3.52 10.77 -10.13
CA PRO A 87 -4.20 12.06 -9.99
C PRO A 87 -5.58 12.16 -10.65
N GLY A 88 -6.00 11.22 -11.49
CA GLY A 88 -7.29 11.26 -12.18
C GLY A 88 -7.51 12.56 -12.97
N THR A 89 -8.64 13.23 -12.74
CA THR A 89 -8.97 14.50 -13.39
C THR A 89 -8.05 15.66 -12.99
N TYR A 90 -7.25 15.49 -11.91
CA TYR A 90 -6.33 16.51 -11.40
C TYR A 90 -4.90 16.38 -11.95
N LYS A 91 -4.69 15.54 -12.97
CA LYS A 91 -3.37 15.31 -13.58
C LYS A 91 -2.67 16.58 -14.08
N THR A 92 -3.42 17.63 -14.42
CA THR A 92 -2.85 18.90 -14.89
C THR A 92 -2.02 19.61 -13.82
N TYR A 93 -2.36 19.44 -12.54
CA TYR A 93 -1.64 20.02 -11.41
C TYR A 93 -0.23 19.44 -11.20
N LEU A 94 0.08 18.29 -11.81
CA LEU A 94 1.45 17.73 -11.81
C LEU A 94 2.47 18.65 -12.49
N ASN A 95 2.02 19.56 -13.36
CA ASN A 95 2.88 20.55 -14.02
C ASN A 95 3.14 21.80 -13.16
N ASP A 96 2.41 21.98 -12.06
CA ASP A 96 2.59 23.15 -11.20
C ASP A 96 3.95 23.08 -10.49
N ALA A 97 4.69 24.19 -10.48
CA ALA A 97 6.02 24.25 -9.87
C ALA A 97 5.99 24.04 -8.35
N ARG A 98 4.89 24.47 -7.69
CA ARG A 98 4.69 24.33 -6.24
C ARG A 98 4.51 22.88 -5.84
N LEU A 99 3.90 22.06 -6.69
CA LEU A 99 3.80 20.63 -6.42
C LEU A 99 5.13 19.98 -6.74
N LEU A 100 5.94 19.71 -5.72
CA LEU A 100 7.29 19.19 -5.85
C LEU A 100 7.31 17.70 -6.19
N ALA A 101 6.44 16.94 -5.54
CA ALA A 101 6.21 15.53 -5.77
C ALA A 101 4.80 15.16 -5.30
N TRP A 102 4.22 14.16 -5.95
CA TRP A 102 2.96 13.55 -5.58
C TRP A 102 3.17 12.05 -5.41
N PHE A 103 3.07 11.59 -4.17
CA PHE A 103 3.08 10.19 -3.79
C PHE A 103 1.65 9.67 -3.71
N THR A 104 1.31 8.59 -4.43
CA THR A 104 -0.06 8.07 -4.44
C THR A 104 -0.13 6.55 -4.33
N GLN A 105 -1.13 6.06 -3.62
CA GLN A 105 -1.41 4.63 -3.45
C GLN A 105 -1.76 3.92 -4.77
N ASN A 106 -2.56 4.57 -5.62
CA ASN A 106 -3.13 3.97 -6.83
C ASN A 106 -2.87 4.92 -8.03
N PRO A 107 -1.65 4.93 -8.60
CA PRO A 107 -1.35 5.80 -9.73
C PRO A 107 -2.10 5.37 -11.00
N ASP A 108 -2.73 6.32 -11.69
CA ASP A 108 -3.43 6.09 -12.98
C ASP A 108 -2.72 6.71 -14.20
N THR A 109 -1.52 7.22 -14.00
CA THR A 109 -0.72 7.82 -15.08
C THR A 109 0.77 7.78 -14.77
N TYR A 110 1.59 8.15 -15.76
CA TYR A 110 3.02 8.35 -15.59
C TYR A 110 3.35 9.84 -15.61
N HIS A 111 4.13 10.29 -14.64
CA HIS A 111 4.68 11.64 -14.61
C HIS A 111 5.96 11.68 -13.75
N PRO A 112 6.99 12.49 -14.08
CA PRO A 112 8.24 12.55 -13.30
C PRO A 112 8.07 12.96 -11.83
N LYS A 113 7.00 13.69 -11.51
CA LYS A 113 6.64 14.07 -10.14
C LYS A 113 5.70 13.09 -9.45
N LEU A 114 5.18 12.07 -10.14
CA LEU A 114 4.24 11.12 -9.57
C LEU A 114 4.97 9.84 -9.14
N TYR A 115 4.82 9.47 -7.87
CA TYR A 115 5.49 8.34 -7.25
C TYR A 115 4.46 7.39 -6.65
N THR A 116 4.66 6.09 -6.86
CA THR A 116 3.80 5.06 -6.27
C THR A 116 4.14 4.87 -4.79
N LEU A 117 3.11 4.83 -3.95
CA LEU A 117 3.15 4.32 -2.58
C LEU A 117 2.39 3.01 -2.47
N PRO A 118 2.81 2.11 -1.57
CA PRO A 118 2.06 0.90 -1.28
C PRO A 118 0.85 1.19 -0.40
N ILE A 119 -0.25 0.43 -0.54
CA ILE A 119 -1.38 0.50 0.41
C ILE A 119 -0.97 0.04 1.82
N GLY A 120 0.00 -0.89 1.91
CA GLY A 120 0.49 -1.46 3.15
C GLY A 120 -0.55 -2.32 3.86
N LEU A 121 -0.37 -2.49 5.18
CA LEU A 121 -1.33 -3.19 6.04
C LEU A 121 -2.59 -2.35 6.22
N ALA A 122 -3.70 -3.00 6.56
CA ALA A 122 -4.91 -2.29 6.95
C ALA A 122 -4.65 -1.39 8.18
N ASN A 123 -5.27 -0.22 8.20
CA ASN A 123 -5.14 0.70 9.33
C ASN A 123 -5.69 0.05 10.62
N MET A 124 -5.03 0.29 11.75
CA MET A 124 -5.34 -0.34 13.05
C MET A 124 -6.77 -0.08 13.57
N ARG A 125 -7.47 0.92 13.01
CA ARG A 125 -8.89 1.15 13.28
C ARG A 125 -9.79 0.02 12.84
N TRP A 126 -9.35 -0.81 11.89
CA TRP A 126 -10.11 -1.93 11.36
C TRP A 126 -9.74 -3.23 12.06
N PRO A 127 -10.69 -4.16 12.26
CA PRO A 127 -10.39 -5.45 12.89
C PRO A 127 -9.27 -6.24 12.18
N HIS A 128 -9.21 -6.16 10.85
CA HIS A 128 -8.18 -6.81 10.03
C HIS A 128 -6.88 -5.97 9.92
N GLY A 129 -6.76 -4.89 10.68
CA GLY A 129 -5.53 -4.12 10.87
C GLY A 129 -4.94 -4.28 12.28
N ASN A 130 -5.40 -5.26 13.05
CA ASN A 130 -4.96 -5.47 14.43
C ASN A 130 -3.48 -5.86 14.48
N LEU A 131 -2.63 -4.89 14.84
CA LEU A 131 -1.19 -5.07 14.88
C LEU A 131 -0.73 -6.13 15.89
N ASN A 132 -1.44 -6.29 17.01
CA ASN A 132 -1.07 -7.29 18.01
C ASN A 132 -1.29 -8.71 17.47
N GLU A 133 -2.40 -8.94 16.77
CA GLU A 133 -2.66 -10.23 16.12
C GLU A 133 -1.66 -10.49 14.99
N LEU A 134 -1.34 -9.48 14.18
CA LEU A 134 -0.32 -9.57 13.13
C LEU A 134 1.05 -9.95 13.69
N MET A 135 1.52 -9.26 14.73
CA MET A 135 2.83 -9.53 15.33
C MET A 135 2.85 -10.88 16.03
N PHE A 136 1.77 -11.25 16.72
CA PHE A 136 1.64 -12.58 17.31
C PHE A 136 1.74 -13.67 16.23
N ALA A 137 1.00 -13.54 15.13
CA ALA A 137 1.04 -14.50 14.04
C ALA A 137 2.41 -14.52 13.33
N PHE A 138 3.02 -13.35 13.11
CA PHE A 138 4.35 -13.25 12.53
C PHE A 138 5.38 -14.07 13.31
N HIS A 139 5.33 -14.03 14.65
CA HIS A 139 6.25 -14.77 15.50
C HIS A 139 5.89 -16.26 15.65
N ASN A 140 4.61 -16.62 15.62
CA ASN A 140 4.16 -17.97 16.02
C ASN A 140 3.61 -18.84 14.86
N HIS A 141 3.27 -18.25 13.72
CA HIS A 141 2.57 -18.93 12.62
C HIS A 141 3.31 -18.86 11.29
N ARG A 142 4.30 -17.97 11.15
CA ARG A 142 5.17 -17.92 9.97
C ARG A 142 6.06 -19.15 9.93
N ARG A 143 5.94 -19.95 8.85
CA ARG A 143 6.78 -21.12 8.60
C ARG A 143 7.84 -20.83 7.52
N PRO A 144 9.02 -21.47 7.55
CA PRO A 144 9.95 -21.44 6.42
C PRO A 144 9.28 -21.93 5.13
N PHE A 145 9.60 -21.34 3.98
CA PHE A 145 8.97 -21.60 2.68
C PHE A 145 8.89 -23.10 2.34
N GLY A 146 9.96 -23.85 2.62
CA GLY A 146 10.03 -25.28 2.40
C GLY A 146 9.04 -26.11 3.22
N ASN A 147 8.61 -25.60 4.39
CA ASN A 147 7.78 -26.31 5.38
C ASN A 147 6.29 -25.93 5.29
N ARG A 148 5.91 -25.16 4.26
CA ARG A 148 4.53 -24.72 4.03
C ARG A 148 3.75 -25.76 3.26
N GLU A 149 2.59 -26.11 3.77
CA GLU A 149 1.76 -27.22 3.26
C GLU A 149 0.77 -26.76 2.19
N ILE A 150 0.28 -25.53 2.27
CA ILE A 150 -0.69 -24.98 1.31
C ILE A 150 0.09 -24.41 0.13
N LEU A 151 -0.14 -24.92 -1.09
CA LEU A 151 0.53 -24.38 -2.27
C LEU A 151 -0.05 -23.02 -2.65
N VAL A 152 -1.36 -22.93 -2.87
CA VAL A 152 -2.04 -21.66 -3.22
C VAL A 152 -3.15 -21.33 -2.23
N TYR A 153 -3.20 -20.09 -1.77
CA TYR A 153 -4.28 -19.57 -0.93
C TYR A 153 -5.07 -18.46 -1.62
N VAL A 154 -6.39 -18.53 -1.50
CA VAL A 154 -7.32 -17.58 -2.09
C VAL A 154 -8.29 -17.08 -1.01
N ASN A 155 -8.23 -15.79 -0.72
CA ASN A 155 -9.15 -15.12 0.20
C ASN A 155 -9.47 -13.71 -0.31
N PHE A 156 -10.43 -13.63 -1.22
CA PHE A 156 -10.94 -12.39 -1.77
C PHE A 156 -12.39 -12.52 -2.22
N ASP A 157 -13.11 -11.41 -2.23
CA ASP A 157 -14.44 -11.32 -2.84
C ASP A 157 -14.31 -11.01 -4.33
N VAL A 158 -14.86 -11.89 -5.17
CA VAL A 158 -14.89 -11.72 -6.63
C VAL A 158 -15.61 -10.44 -7.06
N ASN A 159 -16.62 -9.99 -6.33
CA ASN A 159 -17.48 -8.87 -6.74
C ASN A 159 -16.78 -7.51 -6.73
N THR A 160 -15.68 -7.38 -5.99
CA THR A 160 -14.90 -6.12 -5.93
C THR A 160 -14.08 -5.86 -7.21
N ASN A 161 -13.88 -6.89 -8.05
CA ASN A 161 -13.35 -6.74 -9.40
C ASN A 161 -13.67 -8.02 -10.20
N THR A 162 -14.93 -8.11 -10.66
CA THR A 162 -15.50 -9.37 -11.17
C THR A 162 -14.67 -10.01 -12.27
N ARG A 163 -14.20 -9.24 -13.26
CA ARG A 163 -13.42 -9.78 -14.37
C ARG A 163 -12.08 -10.34 -13.87
N GLU A 164 -11.27 -9.47 -13.29
CA GLU A 164 -9.91 -9.81 -12.83
C GLU A 164 -9.91 -10.97 -11.83
N ARG A 165 -10.81 -10.93 -10.86
CA ARG A 165 -10.86 -11.93 -9.78
C ARG A 165 -11.48 -13.24 -10.21
N THR A 166 -12.40 -13.24 -11.17
CA THR A 166 -12.93 -14.49 -11.73
C THR A 166 -11.86 -15.19 -12.56
N ASP A 167 -11.16 -14.46 -13.43
CA ASP A 167 -10.08 -15.03 -14.25
C ASP A 167 -8.97 -15.64 -13.38
N ALA A 168 -8.55 -14.92 -12.33
CA ALA A 168 -7.56 -15.41 -11.36
C ALA A 168 -8.05 -16.65 -10.60
N LEU A 169 -9.30 -16.63 -10.12
CA LEU A 169 -9.90 -17.72 -9.36
C LEU A 169 -10.08 -18.98 -10.21
N ASP A 170 -10.56 -18.82 -11.44
CA ASP A 170 -10.80 -19.94 -12.35
C ASP A 170 -9.50 -20.61 -12.78
N GLN A 171 -8.43 -19.84 -12.99
CA GLN A 171 -7.11 -20.42 -13.20
C GLN A 171 -6.69 -21.30 -12.02
N VAL A 172 -6.68 -20.77 -10.80
CA VAL A 172 -6.12 -21.54 -9.68
C VAL A 172 -6.95 -22.74 -9.30
N LYS A 173 -8.25 -22.80 -9.66
CA LYS A 173 -9.04 -24.03 -9.52
C LYS A 173 -8.49 -25.22 -10.32
N THR A 174 -7.62 -24.99 -11.31
CA THR A 174 -6.94 -26.05 -12.07
C THR A 174 -5.76 -26.69 -11.32
N ILE A 175 -5.34 -26.11 -10.19
CA ILE A 175 -4.22 -26.56 -9.35
C ILE A 175 -4.75 -27.50 -8.25
N GLN A 176 -4.02 -28.57 -7.94
CA GLN A 176 -4.50 -29.59 -6.99
C GLN A 176 -4.52 -29.09 -5.54
N ASN A 177 -3.46 -28.42 -5.08
CA ASN A 177 -3.31 -27.98 -3.69
C ASN A 177 -3.69 -26.48 -3.51
N VAL A 178 -4.99 -26.19 -3.48
CA VAL A 178 -5.51 -24.83 -3.33
C VAL A 178 -6.47 -24.74 -2.15
N ARG A 179 -6.27 -23.75 -1.28
CA ARG A 179 -7.20 -23.40 -0.22
C ARG A 179 -7.99 -22.15 -0.60
N ILE A 180 -9.28 -22.34 -0.89
CA ILE A 180 -10.21 -21.27 -1.28
C ILE A 180 -11.15 -20.96 -0.11
N ILE A 181 -11.09 -19.73 0.39
CA ILE A 181 -11.95 -19.25 1.47
C ILE A 181 -13.21 -18.63 0.86
N LYS A 182 -14.37 -19.24 1.14
CA LYS A 182 -15.68 -18.82 0.61
C LYS A 182 -16.49 -17.95 1.56
N GLN A 183 -16.14 -17.96 2.84
CA GLN A 183 -16.86 -17.27 3.91
C GLN A 183 -15.90 -16.45 4.75
N LYS A 184 -16.41 -15.42 5.42
CA LYS A 184 -15.60 -14.60 6.31
C LYS A 184 -15.05 -15.44 7.46
N ILE A 185 -13.74 -15.42 7.61
CA ILE A 185 -13.02 -16.09 8.70
C ILE A 185 -12.45 -15.07 9.69
N PRO A 186 -12.15 -15.47 10.94
CA PRO A 186 -11.41 -14.64 11.87
C PRO A 186 -10.06 -14.22 11.30
N PHE A 187 -9.60 -13.02 11.68
CA PHE A 187 -8.32 -12.49 11.20
C PHE A 187 -7.15 -13.37 11.62
N SER A 188 -7.11 -13.83 12.86
CA SER A 188 -6.14 -14.82 13.35
C SER A 188 -6.09 -16.11 12.52
N THR A 189 -7.24 -16.68 12.14
CA THR A 189 -7.33 -17.86 11.27
C THR A 189 -6.71 -17.57 9.90
N TYR A 190 -7.06 -16.43 9.30
CA TYR A 190 -6.49 -15.97 8.05
C TYR A 190 -4.95 -15.84 8.13
N LEU A 191 -4.44 -15.21 9.19
CA LEU A 191 -2.99 -15.06 9.41
C LEU A 191 -2.28 -16.41 9.56
N ASN A 192 -2.90 -17.36 10.28
CA ASN A 192 -2.36 -18.72 10.41
C ASN A 192 -2.33 -19.45 9.06
N ASP A 193 -3.39 -19.33 8.25
CA ASP A 193 -3.43 -19.93 6.91
C ASP A 193 -2.32 -19.38 6.02
N ILE A 194 -2.16 -18.05 5.93
CA ILE A 194 -1.11 -17.44 5.09
C ILE A 194 0.30 -17.77 5.60
N GLY A 195 0.47 -17.96 6.93
CA GLY A 195 1.73 -18.42 7.52
C GLY A 195 2.16 -19.83 7.10
N ASN A 196 1.20 -20.68 6.71
CA ASN A 196 1.42 -22.03 6.19
C ASN A 196 1.26 -22.13 4.65
N THR A 197 1.20 -20.99 3.96
CA THR A 197 0.96 -20.91 2.50
C THR A 197 2.21 -20.50 1.73
N LYS A 198 2.53 -21.20 0.63
CA LYS A 198 3.61 -20.80 -0.29
C LYS A 198 3.23 -19.59 -1.11
N PHE A 199 2.13 -19.66 -1.86
CA PHE A 199 1.68 -18.62 -2.78
C PHE A 199 0.30 -18.07 -2.41
N VAL A 200 0.18 -16.74 -2.33
CA VAL A 200 -1.10 -16.06 -2.05
C VAL A 200 -1.57 -15.36 -3.32
N LEU A 201 -2.74 -15.75 -3.82
CA LEU A 201 -3.33 -15.12 -4.99
C LEU A 201 -3.83 -13.70 -4.63
N SER A 202 -3.29 -12.67 -5.29
CA SER A 202 -3.59 -11.26 -4.98
C SER A 202 -3.94 -10.41 -6.21
N PRO A 203 -5.01 -10.76 -6.94
CA PRO A 203 -5.57 -9.91 -8.00
C PRO A 203 -6.06 -8.57 -7.45
N ARG A 204 -6.09 -7.57 -8.34
CA ARG A 204 -6.61 -6.23 -8.05
C ARG A 204 -8.05 -6.32 -7.51
N GLY A 205 -8.39 -5.37 -6.63
CA GLY A 205 -9.74 -5.23 -6.07
C GLY A 205 -10.43 -4.01 -6.65
N ASN A 206 -11.12 -3.28 -5.77
CA ASN A 206 -11.63 -1.95 -6.09
C ASN A 206 -10.49 -1.01 -6.51
N GLY A 207 -9.37 -1.06 -5.79
CA GLY A 207 -8.13 -0.36 -6.12
C GLY A 207 -7.08 -1.25 -6.78
N LEU A 208 -5.96 -0.64 -7.16
CA LEU A 208 -4.83 -1.33 -7.80
C LEU A 208 -4.09 -2.25 -6.82
N ASP A 209 -3.96 -1.83 -5.56
CA ASP A 209 -3.24 -2.58 -4.52
C ASP A 209 -4.21 -3.33 -3.57
N CYS A 210 -3.68 -4.31 -2.83
CA CYS A 210 -4.43 -5.12 -1.87
C CYS A 210 -3.64 -5.26 -0.56
N HIS A 211 -4.29 -5.04 0.59
CA HIS A 211 -3.71 -5.33 1.91
C HIS A 211 -3.16 -6.77 2.00
N ARG A 212 -3.84 -7.73 1.37
CA ARG A 212 -3.43 -9.13 1.27
C ARG A 212 -2.02 -9.33 0.70
N THR A 213 -1.60 -8.50 -0.25
CA THR A 213 -0.24 -8.55 -0.81
C THR A 213 0.81 -8.30 0.29
N TRP A 214 0.58 -7.27 1.10
CA TRP A 214 1.48 -6.84 2.17
C TRP A 214 1.44 -7.78 3.38
N GLU A 215 0.27 -8.29 3.73
CA GLU A 215 0.08 -9.30 4.77
C GLU A 215 0.78 -10.62 4.41
N ALA A 216 0.67 -11.06 3.14
CA ALA A 216 1.36 -12.24 2.64
C ALA A 216 2.88 -12.08 2.71
N LEU A 217 3.42 -10.94 2.24
CA LEU A 217 4.85 -10.64 2.36
C LEU A 217 5.33 -10.66 3.81
N LEU A 218 4.58 -10.03 4.72
CA LEU A 218 4.90 -10.01 6.14
C LEU A 218 4.94 -11.43 6.73
N MET A 219 3.94 -12.25 6.38
CA MET A 219 3.83 -13.64 6.83
C MET A 219 4.74 -14.60 6.05
N GLY A 220 5.61 -14.10 5.16
CA GLY A 220 6.61 -14.88 4.42
C GLY A 220 6.05 -15.72 3.28
N ALA A 221 4.79 -15.51 2.89
CA ALA A 221 4.22 -16.08 1.68
C ALA A 221 4.61 -15.21 0.46
N VAL A 222 4.53 -15.80 -0.73
CA VAL A 222 4.83 -15.16 -2.01
C VAL A 222 3.53 -14.69 -2.65
N PRO A 223 3.24 -13.39 -2.72
CA PRO A 223 2.06 -12.91 -3.43
C PRO A 223 2.20 -13.12 -4.93
N ILE A 224 1.10 -13.47 -5.59
CA ILE A 224 0.98 -13.47 -7.06
C ILE A 224 0.05 -12.32 -7.45
N VAL A 225 0.58 -11.36 -8.19
CA VAL A 225 -0.12 -10.14 -8.61
C VAL A 225 -0.16 -10.03 -10.14
N HIS A 226 -1.15 -9.33 -10.67
CA HIS A 226 -1.22 -9.00 -12.10
C HIS A 226 -0.42 -7.73 -12.39
N THR A 227 0.33 -7.73 -13.50
CA THR A 227 1.19 -6.62 -13.94
C THR A 227 0.46 -5.28 -14.05
N GLY A 228 1.17 -4.19 -13.76
CA GLY A 228 0.83 -2.83 -14.18
C GLY A 228 1.52 -1.76 -13.34
N GLU A 229 0.78 -0.75 -12.92
CA GLU A 229 1.32 0.50 -12.37
C GLU A 229 2.05 0.34 -11.04
N LEU A 230 1.82 -0.77 -10.34
CA LEU A 230 2.45 -1.10 -9.07
C LEU A 230 3.72 -1.95 -9.20
N ASP A 231 4.09 -2.41 -10.40
CA ASP A 231 5.20 -3.35 -10.61
C ASP A 231 6.52 -2.86 -10.00
N SER A 232 6.76 -1.55 -10.07
CA SER A 232 7.95 -0.90 -9.50
C SER A 232 8.07 -1.02 -7.97
N LEU A 233 6.97 -1.29 -7.26
CA LEU A 233 6.99 -1.54 -5.80
C LEU A 233 7.63 -2.87 -5.44
N PHE A 234 7.62 -3.83 -6.37
CA PHE A 234 7.92 -5.23 -6.11
C PHE A 234 9.29 -5.68 -6.63
N VAL A 235 10.11 -4.74 -7.11
CA VAL A 235 11.50 -5.00 -7.51
C VAL A 235 12.30 -5.54 -6.32
N ASP A 236 13.04 -6.63 -6.54
CA ASP A 236 13.85 -7.33 -5.52
C ASP A 236 13.03 -7.86 -4.32
N THR A 237 11.78 -8.24 -4.55
CA THR A 237 10.88 -8.82 -3.54
C THR A 237 10.43 -10.24 -3.92
N PRO A 238 9.94 -11.05 -2.97
CA PRO A 238 9.36 -12.35 -3.28
C PRO A 238 7.91 -12.22 -3.78
N VAL A 239 7.66 -11.32 -4.75
CA VAL A 239 6.36 -11.17 -5.41
C VAL A 239 6.48 -11.70 -6.83
N ILE A 240 5.52 -12.52 -7.26
CA ILE A 240 5.39 -12.98 -8.64
C ILE A 240 4.44 -12.02 -9.35
N ILE A 241 4.95 -11.31 -10.35
CA ILE A 241 4.15 -10.49 -11.27
C ILE A 241 3.85 -11.33 -12.51
N VAL A 242 2.56 -11.58 -12.79
CA VAL A 242 2.12 -12.29 -13.99
C VAL A 242 1.52 -11.34 -15.03
N LYS A 243 1.71 -11.66 -16.31
CA LYS A 243 1.07 -10.95 -17.41
C LYS A 243 -0.34 -11.47 -17.70
N ALA A 244 -0.53 -12.79 -17.54
CA ALA A 244 -1.83 -13.43 -17.65
C ALA A 244 -2.00 -14.43 -16.50
N TRP A 245 -3.23 -14.55 -15.99
CA TRP A 245 -3.52 -15.55 -14.96
C TRP A 245 -3.23 -16.97 -15.43
N SER A 246 -3.40 -17.27 -16.72
CA SER A 246 -3.04 -18.56 -17.34
C SER A 246 -1.60 -19.00 -17.11
N ASP A 247 -0.68 -18.07 -16.79
CA ASP A 247 0.73 -18.39 -16.49
C ASP A 247 0.88 -19.06 -15.12
N VAL A 248 -0.11 -18.93 -14.23
CA VAL A 248 -0.12 -19.51 -12.88
C VAL A 248 -0.54 -20.97 -12.95
N THR A 249 0.41 -21.84 -13.31
CA THR A 249 0.20 -23.30 -13.35
C THR A 249 0.86 -23.99 -12.16
N GLU A 250 0.39 -25.19 -11.81
CA GLU A 250 0.98 -25.99 -10.73
C GLU A 250 2.47 -26.29 -10.99
N ASN A 251 2.81 -26.72 -12.21
CA ASN A 251 4.20 -26.99 -12.60
C ASN A 251 5.09 -25.75 -12.47
N TYR A 252 4.59 -24.59 -12.89
CA TYR A 252 5.32 -23.33 -12.73
C TYR A 252 5.57 -23.04 -11.25
N LEU A 253 4.53 -23.06 -10.41
CA LEU A 253 4.66 -22.76 -8.98
C LEU A 253 5.57 -23.74 -8.24
N LEU A 254 5.50 -25.04 -8.56
CA LEU A 254 6.34 -26.07 -7.97
C LEU A 254 7.81 -25.98 -8.40
N SER A 255 8.10 -25.34 -9.54
CA SER A 255 9.47 -25.10 -10.00
C SER A 255 10.18 -23.97 -9.25
N LEU A 256 9.43 -23.13 -8.51
CA LEU A 256 9.97 -21.95 -7.84
C LEU A 256 10.42 -22.24 -6.40
N ASN A 257 11.49 -21.58 -5.97
CA ASN A 257 12.02 -21.67 -4.62
C ASN A 257 12.32 -20.27 -4.05
N PHE A 258 11.70 -19.95 -2.92
CA PHE A 258 11.85 -18.66 -2.24
C PHE A 258 12.49 -18.79 -0.85
N THR A 259 13.14 -19.92 -0.53
CA THR A 259 13.83 -20.12 0.77
C THR A 259 14.88 -19.07 1.10
N GLN A 260 15.50 -18.44 0.10
CA GLN A 260 16.41 -17.30 0.30
C GLN A 260 15.74 -16.11 1.01
N PHE A 261 14.40 -16.00 0.93
CA PHE A 261 13.62 -14.96 1.59
C PHE A 261 13.11 -15.32 2.99
N ASP A 262 13.40 -16.53 3.49
CA ASP A 262 12.94 -16.95 4.83
C ASP A 262 13.51 -16.06 5.93
N ASN A 263 14.76 -15.63 5.76
CA ASN A 263 15.51 -14.81 6.73
C ASN A 263 15.67 -13.34 6.32
N THR A 264 15.25 -12.95 5.12
CA THR A 264 15.33 -11.56 4.64
C THR A 264 13.95 -10.93 4.67
N GLY A 265 13.76 -9.92 5.53
CA GLY A 265 12.55 -9.09 5.48
C GLY A 265 12.58 -8.15 4.28
N ALA A 266 11.45 -8.01 3.58
CA ALA A 266 11.34 -7.02 2.52
C ALA A 266 11.34 -5.60 3.13
N SER A 267 12.38 -4.81 2.83
CA SER A 267 12.55 -3.44 3.37
C SER A 267 11.35 -2.53 3.06
N ILE A 268 10.65 -2.81 1.95
CA ILE A 268 9.41 -2.15 1.54
C ILE A 268 8.25 -2.31 2.54
N LEU A 269 8.31 -3.25 3.49
CA LEU A 269 7.33 -3.36 4.58
C LEU A 269 7.57 -2.32 5.69
N LEU A 270 8.76 -1.72 5.73
CA LEU A 270 9.18 -0.87 6.85
C LEU A 270 8.87 0.60 6.57
N ALA A 271 8.21 1.24 7.54
CA ALA A 271 7.91 2.67 7.53
C ALA A 271 9.16 3.52 7.26
N LYS A 272 10.30 3.10 7.84
CA LYS A 272 11.58 3.77 7.68
C LYS A 272 11.98 3.88 6.20
N TYR A 273 11.88 2.80 5.42
CA TYR A 273 12.27 2.79 4.00
C TYR A 273 11.54 3.89 3.21
N TRP A 274 10.22 3.98 3.38
CA TRP A 274 9.41 4.97 2.67
C TRP A 274 9.59 6.38 3.19
N TYR A 275 9.77 6.55 4.49
CA TYR A 275 10.08 7.86 5.06
C TYR A 275 11.40 8.42 4.48
N TRP A 276 12.43 7.58 4.31
CA TRP A 276 13.66 7.98 3.62
C TRP A 276 13.40 8.35 2.17
N LYS A 277 12.58 7.57 1.44
CA LYS A 277 12.23 7.88 0.04
C LYS A 277 11.54 9.24 -0.07
N LEU A 278 10.53 9.50 0.76
CA LEU A 278 9.82 10.78 0.83
C LEU A 278 10.73 11.96 1.17
N THR A 279 11.55 11.83 2.22
CA THR A 279 12.44 12.91 2.67
C THR A 279 13.66 13.12 1.76
N TYR A 280 14.12 12.08 1.07
CA TYR A 280 15.13 12.23 0.03
C TYR A 280 14.60 13.05 -1.14
N THR A 281 13.36 12.79 -1.59
CA THR A 281 12.69 13.63 -2.58
C THR A 281 12.57 15.08 -2.10
N ARG A 282 12.24 15.31 -0.82
CA ARG A 282 12.22 16.65 -0.19
C ARG A 282 13.57 17.37 -0.28
N LYS A 283 14.70 16.67 -0.11
CA LYS A 283 16.07 17.26 -0.09
C LYS A 283 16.74 17.37 -1.46
N SER A 284 16.36 16.52 -2.41
CA SER A 284 17.01 16.42 -3.73
C SER A 284 16.50 17.46 -4.73
N LEU A 285 15.49 18.24 -4.33
CA LEU A 285 14.97 19.35 -5.12
C LEU A 285 15.93 20.54 -4.97
N PRO A 286 16.23 21.27 -6.06
CA PRO A 286 17.17 22.39 -6.03
C PRO A 286 16.84 23.36 -4.89
N ILE A 287 17.85 23.69 -4.08
CA ILE A 287 17.75 24.66 -2.97
C ILE A 287 17.22 26.02 -3.46
N ASP A 288 17.43 26.34 -4.74
CA ASP A 288 17.00 27.59 -5.38
C ASP A 288 15.48 27.68 -5.63
N LEU A 289 14.71 26.60 -5.44
CA LEU A 289 13.24 26.63 -5.48
C LEU A 289 12.58 27.07 -4.17
N PHE A 290 13.36 27.12 -3.07
CA PHE A 290 12.90 27.47 -1.73
C PHE A 290 13.30 28.90 -1.32
N LYS A 291 13.75 29.69 -2.29
CA LYS A 291 14.08 31.10 -2.12
C LYS A 291 13.21 31.94 -3.06
N THR A 292 12.01 32.26 -2.60
CA THR A 292 11.29 33.48 -3.01
C THR A 292 10.60 34.07 -1.81
#